data_AF-A0A7K9K007-F1
#
_entry.id   AF-A0A7K9K007-F1
#
_cell.length_a   1.000
_cell.length_b   1.000
_cell.length_c   1.000
_cell.angle_alpha   90.00
_cell.angle_beta   90.00
_cell.angle_gamma   90.00
#
_symmetry.space_group_name_H-M   'P 1'
#
loop_
_entity.id
_entity.type
_entity.pdbx_description
1 polymer ?
#
loop_
_entity_poly.entity_id
_entity_poly.type
_entity_poly.pdbx_seq_one_letter_code
_entity_poly.pdbx_strand_id
1 'polypeptide(L)'
;MDNGMVSDFIMIKNFFLFCVSMSLASHFGFSQTPTPSVKEEANDNITIFTRILDGLLDGYDNRLRPGLGERITQVKTDIYVTSFGPVSDTEMEYTIDVFFRQSWKDERLRFKGPMQRLPLNNLLASKIWTPDTFFHNGKKSIAHNMTTPNKLLRLEDDGTLLYTMRLTISAECPMQLEDFPMDAHACPLKFGSYAYPNSEVIYVWTNSTTTSVVVAEDGSRLNQYHLMGQTVGTENISTSTGEYTIMTAHFHLKRKIGYFVIQTYLPCIMTVILSQVSFWLNRESVPARTVFGVTTVLTMTTLSISARNSLPKVAYATAMDWFIAVCYAFVFSALIEFATVNYFTKRSWAWDGKKAQEAAKIKKKERNLLGNKPTNTYSTGKMTPAPNMPKDSAPSVISNTTSAPVKPAEEKPAESKKTYNSISKIDKMSRIIFPVLFGTFNLVYWATYLNREPVIKGANSPK
;
A
#
# COMPACT_ATOMS: atom_id res chain seq x y z
N MET A 1 -46.23 -53.66 74.34
CA MET A 1 -46.93 -53.56 73.05
C MET A 1 -45.91 -53.83 71.98
N ASP A 2 -46.14 -54.92 71.28
CA ASP A 2 -45.18 -55.57 70.40
C ASP A 2 -45.15 -54.89 69.03
N ASN A 3 -43.94 -54.80 68.45
CA ASN A 3 -43.68 -54.63 67.01
C ASN A 3 -42.17 -54.58 66.66
N GLY A 4 -41.26 -54.71 67.63
CA GLY A 4 -39.81 -54.67 67.37
C GLY A 4 -39.21 -55.97 66.80
N MET A 5 -39.65 -57.15 67.27
CA MET A 5 -38.90 -58.41 67.10
C MET A 5 -39.20 -59.20 65.80
N VAL A 6 -40.04 -58.65 64.90
CA VAL A 6 -40.45 -59.34 63.65
C VAL A 6 -39.67 -58.85 62.42
N SER A 7 -39.13 -57.62 62.46
CA SER A 7 -38.41 -57.02 61.33
C SER A 7 -37.07 -57.71 61.06
N ASP A 8 -36.24 -57.90 62.09
CA ASP A 8 -34.86 -58.35 61.95
C ASP A 8 -34.76 -59.79 61.41
N PHE A 9 -35.71 -60.64 61.78
CA PHE A 9 -35.80 -62.02 61.29
C PHE A 9 -36.08 -62.12 59.78
N ILE A 10 -36.76 -61.12 59.20
CA ILE A 10 -37.02 -61.06 57.75
C ILE A 10 -35.76 -60.62 57.00
N MET A 11 -35.02 -59.64 57.54
CA MET A 11 -33.81 -59.12 56.89
C MET A 11 -32.69 -60.17 56.84
N ILE A 12 -32.46 -60.91 57.93
CA ILE A 12 -31.46 -61.98 58.00
C ILE A 12 -31.78 -63.11 57.00
N LYS A 13 -33.06 -63.49 56.87
CA LYS A 13 -33.50 -64.55 55.94
C LYS A 13 -33.26 -64.18 54.47
N ASN A 14 -33.49 -62.91 54.10
CA ASN A 14 -33.22 -62.43 52.75
C ASN A 14 -31.71 -62.34 52.44
N PHE A 15 -30.88 -61.95 53.42
CA PHE A 15 -29.43 -61.93 53.27
C PHE A 15 -28.86 -63.33 53.01
N PHE A 16 -29.33 -64.34 53.75
CA PHE A 16 -28.91 -65.73 53.56
C PHE A 16 -29.30 -66.29 52.18
N LEU A 17 -30.50 -65.98 51.67
CA LEU A 17 -30.89 -66.37 50.30
C LEU A 17 -29.99 -65.74 49.23
N PHE A 18 -29.59 -64.48 49.41
CA PHE A 18 -28.71 -63.77 48.47
C PHE A 18 -27.29 -64.35 48.45
N CYS A 19 -26.73 -64.71 49.61
CA CYS A 19 -25.42 -65.38 49.66
C CYS A 19 -25.43 -66.78 49.03
N VAL A 20 -26.51 -67.56 49.21
CA VAL A 20 -26.66 -68.88 48.58
C VAL A 20 -26.77 -68.79 47.06
N SER A 21 -27.41 -67.73 46.52
CA SER A 21 -27.50 -67.56 45.06
C SER A 21 -26.15 -67.25 44.40
N MET A 22 -25.27 -66.48 45.06
CA MET A 22 -23.91 -66.22 44.54
C MET A 22 -23.01 -67.47 44.53
N SER A 23 -23.11 -68.34 45.54
CA SER A 23 -22.31 -69.57 45.62
C SER A 23 -22.76 -70.69 44.67
N LEU A 24 -23.94 -70.57 44.04
CA LEU A 24 -24.39 -71.53 43.03
C LEU A 24 -24.03 -71.09 41.59
N ALA A 25 -23.84 -69.78 41.37
CA ALA A 25 -23.42 -69.22 40.08
C ALA A 25 -21.97 -69.57 39.70
N SER A 26 -21.11 -69.91 40.67
CA SER A 26 -19.69 -70.21 40.47
C SER A 26 -19.39 -71.64 40.00
N HIS A 27 -20.38 -72.53 39.92
CA HIS A 27 -20.18 -73.95 39.58
C HIS A 27 -20.70 -74.40 38.21
N PHE A 28 -21.44 -73.56 37.48
CA PHE A 28 -21.75 -73.83 36.07
C PHE A 28 -20.65 -73.28 35.16
N GLY A 29 -19.64 -74.13 34.93
CA GLY A 29 -18.60 -73.89 33.92
C GLY A 29 -19.20 -73.91 32.51
N PHE A 30 -19.68 -72.75 32.05
CA PHE A 30 -20.10 -72.58 30.67
C PHE A 30 -18.88 -72.78 29.76
N SER A 31 -18.96 -73.74 28.85
CA SER A 31 -17.87 -73.98 27.88
C SER A 31 -17.80 -72.80 26.93
N GLN A 32 -16.90 -71.86 27.19
CA GLN A 32 -16.51 -70.85 26.23
C GLN A 32 -15.69 -71.53 25.13
N THR A 33 -16.37 -71.96 24.06
CA THR A 33 -15.73 -72.04 22.74
C THR A 33 -15.06 -70.68 22.48
N PRO A 34 -13.76 -70.63 22.16
CA PRO A 34 -13.08 -69.36 21.95
C PRO A 34 -13.70 -68.67 20.74
N THR A 35 -14.21 -67.44 20.93
CA THR A 35 -14.77 -66.60 19.86
C THR A 35 -13.64 -65.90 19.10
N PRO A 36 -13.36 -66.25 17.83
CA PRO A 36 -12.26 -65.68 17.06
C PRO A 36 -12.80 -64.60 16.12
N SER A 37 -12.98 -63.36 16.61
CA SER A 37 -13.76 -62.34 15.86
C SER A 37 -13.48 -60.87 16.20
N VAL A 38 -12.32 -60.52 16.78
CA VAL A 38 -11.88 -59.11 16.88
C VAL A 38 -10.37 -58.95 16.73
N LYS A 39 -9.56 -59.69 17.49
CA LYS A 39 -8.09 -59.57 17.43
C LYS A 39 -7.47 -60.28 16.23
N GLU A 40 -8.03 -61.42 15.81
CA GLU A 40 -7.55 -62.15 14.63
C GLU A 40 -7.94 -61.42 13.35
N GLU A 41 -9.22 -61.03 13.18
CA GLU A 41 -9.66 -60.20 12.04
C GLU A 41 -8.83 -58.90 11.89
N ALA A 42 -8.47 -58.23 13.00
CA ALA A 42 -7.62 -57.05 12.96
C ALA A 42 -6.18 -57.36 12.50
N ASN A 43 -5.60 -58.46 12.96
CA ASN A 43 -4.26 -58.91 12.55
C ASN A 43 -4.23 -59.35 11.08
N ASP A 44 -5.26 -60.05 10.62
CA ASP A 44 -5.42 -60.47 9.22
C ASP A 44 -5.49 -59.24 8.30
N ASN A 45 -6.29 -58.23 8.66
CA ASN A 45 -6.37 -56.97 7.91
C ASN A 45 -5.00 -56.26 7.80
N ILE A 46 -4.23 -56.13 8.89
CA ILE A 46 -2.90 -55.52 8.86
C ILE A 46 -1.93 -56.33 7.97
N THR A 47 -2.02 -57.66 8.02
CA THR A 47 -1.20 -58.57 7.21
C THR A 47 -1.56 -58.47 5.72
N ILE A 48 -2.85 -58.38 5.40
CA ILE A 48 -3.37 -58.14 4.04
C ILE A 48 -2.87 -56.78 3.51
N PHE A 49 -2.90 -55.71 4.32
CA PHE A 49 -2.46 -54.38 3.88
C PHE A 49 -0.96 -54.38 3.56
N THR A 50 -0.15 -55.02 4.41
CA THR A 50 1.30 -55.15 4.21
C THR A 50 1.60 -55.91 2.91
N ARG A 51 0.94 -57.07 2.71
CA ARG A 51 1.06 -57.87 1.50
C ARG A 51 0.62 -57.13 0.22
N ILE A 52 -0.40 -56.28 0.30
CA ILE A 52 -0.80 -55.39 -0.81
C ILE A 52 0.31 -54.38 -1.10
N LEU A 53 0.86 -53.71 -0.07
CA LEU A 53 1.89 -52.67 -0.24
C LEU A 53 3.23 -53.23 -0.78
N ASP A 54 3.62 -54.43 -0.36
CA ASP A 54 4.83 -55.09 -0.87
C ASP A 54 4.64 -55.53 -2.33
N GLY A 55 3.48 -56.10 -2.67
CA GLY A 55 3.16 -56.50 -4.05
C GLY A 55 2.90 -55.32 -5.00
N LEU A 56 2.53 -54.14 -4.48
CA LEU A 56 2.23 -52.94 -5.27
C LEU A 56 3.42 -52.38 -6.06
N LEU A 57 4.65 -52.67 -5.60
CA LEU A 57 5.88 -52.21 -6.25
C LEU A 57 6.63 -53.32 -7.00
N ASP A 58 6.11 -54.54 -7.04
CA ASP A 58 6.74 -55.61 -7.84
C ASP A 58 6.66 -55.27 -9.33
N GLY A 59 7.79 -55.37 -10.02
CA GLY A 59 7.95 -54.92 -11.41
C GLY A 59 7.78 -53.40 -11.67
N TYR A 60 7.61 -52.55 -10.66
CA TYR A 60 7.33 -51.12 -10.87
C TYR A 60 8.60 -50.29 -11.15
N ASP A 61 8.70 -49.74 -12.36
CA ASP A 61 9.75 -48.76 -12.72
C ASP A 61 9.24 -47.31 -12.59
N ASN A 62 9.80 -46.58 -11.63
CA ASN A 62 9.47 -45.18 -11.34
C ASN A 62 10.11 -44.16 -12.31
N ARG A 63 11.01 -44.60 -13.18
CA ARG A 63 11.62 -43.76 -14.24
C ARG A 63 10.68 -43.60 -15.44
N LEU A 64 9.71 -44.50 -15.59
CA LEU A 64 8.79 -44.55 -16.73
C LEU A 64 7.42 -43.98 -16.34
N ARG A 65 6.92 -43.04 -17.14
CA ARG A 65 5.60 -42.44 -16.94
C ARG A 65 4.46 -43.44 -17.22
N PRO A 66 3.28 -43.30 -16.58
CA PRO A 66 2.14 -44.17 -16.83
C PRO A 66 1.62 -44.04 -18.26
N GLY A 67 1.47 -45.17 -18.96
CA GLY A 67 0.97 -45.20 -20.35
C GLY A 67 2.00 -44.81 -21.41
N LEU A 68 3.30 -44.93 -21.13
CA LEU A 68 4.37 -44.71 -22.10
C LEU A 68 4.18 -45.60 -23.34
N GLY A 69 4.08 -44.98 -24.52
CA GLY A 69 3.78 -45.67 -25.79
C GLY A 69 2.29 -45.95 -26.05
N GLU A 70 1.41 -45.76 -25.06
CA GLU A 70 -0.03 -46.02 -25.18
C GLU A 70 -0.86 -44.73 -25.29
N ARG A 71 -0.60 -43.76 -24.40
CA ARG A 71 -1.45 -42.56 -24.22
C ARG A 71 -0.72 -41.40 -23.55
N ILE A 72 -1.34 -40.22 -23.62
CA ILE A 72 -0.90 -39.02 -22.91
C ILE A 72 -1.28 -39.16 -21.42
N THR A 73 -0.35 -38.89 -20.51
CA THR A 73 -0.59 -38.91 -19.07
C THR A 73 -1.27 -37.60 -18.65
N GLN A 74 -2.58 -37.63 -18.40
CA GLN A 74 -3.32 -36.45 -17.92
C GLN A 74 -3.09 -36.23 -16.42
N VAL A 75 -2.63 -35.02 -16.05
CA VAL A 75 -2.41 -34.59 -14.67
C VAL A 75 -3.42 -33.49 -14.33
N LYS A 76 -4.38 -33.81 -13.46
CA LYS A 76 -5.32 -32.85 -12.88
C LYS A 76 -4.65 -32.08 -11.75
N THR A 77 -4.79 -30.75 -11.73
CA THR A 77 -4.20 -29.90 -10.69
C THR A 77 -5.23 -29.03 -9.98
N ASP A 78 -4.94 -28.72 -8.71
CA ASP A 78 -5.76 -27.92 -7.80
C ASP A 78 -4.82 -27.16 -6.85
N ILE A 79 -5.13 -25.90 -6.54
CA ILE A 79 -4.30 -25.04 -5.69
C ILE A 79 -5.16 -24.45 -4.58
N TYR A 80 -4.83 -24.81 -3.34
CA TYR A 80 -5.36 -24.14 -2.16
C TYR A 80 -4.28 -23.20 -1.59
N VAL A 81 -4.49 -21.89 -1.73
CA VAL A 81 -3.63 -20.85 -1.18
C VAL A 81 -3.94 -20.68 0.31
N THR A 82 -3.00 -21.09 1.15
CA THR A 82 -3.10 -21.02 2.62
C THR A 82 -2.76 -19.65 3.17
N SER A 83 -1.78 -18.96 2.57
CA SER A 83 -1.60 -17.52 2.79
C SER A 83 -0.95 -16.84 1.58
N PHE A 84 -1.43 -15.64 1.26
CA PHE A 84 -0.76 -14.75 0.32
C PHE A 84 0.15 -13.83 1.13
N GLY A 85 1.46 -14.00 0.96
CA GLY A 85 2.51 -13.35 1.74
C GLY A 85 2.85 -11.94 1.24
N PRO A 86 4.01 -11.39 1.65
CA PRO A 86 4.42 -10.05 1.24
C PRO A 86 4.72 -9.99 -0.26
N VAL A 87 4.49 -8.79 -0.81
CA VAL A 87 4.87 -8.38 -2.17
C VAL A 87 6.05 -7.41 -2.03
N SER A 88 7.08 -7.60 -2.86
CA SER A 88 8.26 -6.76 -2.92
C SER A 88 8.23 -5.94 -4.20
N ASP A 89 7.94 -4.65 -4.10
CA ASP A 89 8.01 -3.72 -5.25
C ASP A 89 9.46 -3.57 -5.75
N THR A 90 10.47 -3.68 -4.87
CA THR A 90 11.89 -3.48 -5.24
C THR A 90 12.46 -4.64 -6.05
N GLU A 91 12.07 -5.87 -5.70
CA GLU A 91 12.52 -7.10 -6.38
C GLU A 91 11.53 -7.59 -7.45
N MET A 92 10.37 -6.93 -7.60
CA MET A 92 9.27 -7.34 -8.50
C MET A 92 8.86 -8.80 -8.29
N GLU A 93 8.60 -9.18 -7.04
CA GLU A 93 8.20 -10.54 -6.65
C GLU A 93 7.16 -10.57 -5.54
N TYR A 94 6.50 -11.71 -5.37
CA TYR A 94 5.58 -11.97 -4.28
C TYR A 94 5.79 -13.37 -3.73
N THR A 95 5.51 -13.56 -2.44
CA THR A 95 5.59 -14.88 -1.80
C THR A 95 4.18 -15.43 -1.53
N ILE A 96 3.96 -16.71 -1.84
CA ILE A 96 2.66 -17.38 -1.69
C ILE A 96 2.83 -18.78 -1.06
N ASP A 97 2.04 -19.09 -0.03
CA ASP A 97 1.99 -20.39 0.65
C ASP A 97 0.83 -21.23 0.11
N VAL A 98 1.11 -22.36 -0.52
CA VAL A 98 0.10 -23.22 -1.16
C VAL A 98 0.15 -24.66 -0.68
N PHE A 99 -1.01 -25.30 -0.60
CA PHE A 99 -1.11 -26.75 -0.82
C PHE A 99 -1.30 -26.96 -2.32
N PHE A 100 -0.23 -27.38 -2.99
CA PHE A 100 -0.27 -27.80 -4.38
C PHE A 100 -0.80 -29.24 -4.44
N ARG A 101 -1.80 -29.50 -5.28
CA ARG A 101 -2.45 -30.81 -5.41
C ARG A 101 -2.41 -31.27 -6.86
N GLN A 102 -2.15 -32.56 -7.04
CA GLN A 102 -1.99 -33.21 -8.32
C GLN A 102 -2.67 -34.58 -8.28
N SER A 103 -3.39 -34.93 -9.34
CA SER A 103 -4.00 -36.25 -9.48
C SER A 103 -3.85 -36.77 -10.90
N TRP A 104 -3.41 -38.02 -11.02
CA TRP A 104 -3.24 -38.74 -12.28
C TRP A 104 -3.53 -40.21 -12.05
N LYS A 105 -3.68 -40.98 -13.14
CA LYS A 105 -3.99 -42.40 -13.07
C LYS A 105 -2.81 -43.25 -13.54
N ASP A 106 -2.34 -44.14 -12.68
CA ASP A 106 -1.32 -45.14 -12.98
C ASP A 106 -1.88 -46.55 -12.79
N GLU A 107 -2.17 -47.23 -13.90
CA GLU A 107 -2.83 -48.54 -13.86
C GLU A 107 -1.93 -49.65 -13.30
N ARG A 108 -0.61 -49.42 -13.23
CA ARG A 108 0.35 -50.31 -12.59
C ARG A 108 0.15 -50.40 -11.07
N LEU A 109 -0.46 -49.37 -10.47
CA LEU A 109 -0.69 -49.25 -9.02
C LEU A 109 -2.12 -49.64 -8.61
N ARG A 110 -2.85 -50.36 -9.47
CA ARG A 110 -4.18 -50.89 -9.12
C ARG A 110 -4.06 -52.04 -8.15
N PHE A 111 -4.86 -52.00 -7.09
CA PHE A 111 -4.91 -53.05 -6.07
C PHE A 111 -6.35 -53.56 -5.88
N LYS A 112 -6.49 -54.71 -5.21
CA LYS A 112 -7.78 -55.22 -4.73
C LYS A 112 -7.65 -55.53 -3.25
N GLY A 113 -8.56 -54.98 -2.44
CA GLY A 113 -8.57 -55.17 -0.99
C GLY A 113 -9.88 -54.68 -0.38
N PRO A 114 -10.05 -54.76 0.95
CA PRO A 114 -11.25 -54.32 1.65
C PRO A 114 -11.40 -52.79 1.74
N MET A 115 -10.39 -52.02 1.32
CA MET A 115 -10.41 -50.56 1.29
C MET A 115 -10.38 -50.04 -0.15
N GLN A 116 -11.14 -48.97 -0.42
CA GLN A 116 -11.07 -48.23 -1.68
C GLN A 116 -9.83 -47.30 -1.75
N ARG A 117 -9.29 -46.87 -0.60
CA ARG A 117 -8.24 -45.83 -0.52
C ARG A 117 -7.11 -46.21 0.42
N LEU A 118 -5.88 -46.20 -0.08
CA LEU A 118 -4.65 -46.35 0.71
C LEU A 118 -4.00 -44.97 0.95
N PRO A 119 -3.86 -44.51 2.21
CA PRO A 119 -2.98 -43.40 2.56
C PRO A 119 -1.52 -43.89 2.63
N LEU A 120 -0.64 -43.33 1.81
CA LEU A 120 0.73 -43.81 1.62
C LEU A 120 1.74 -42.88 2.31
N ASN A 121 2.76 -43.48 2.93
CA ASN A 121 3.83 -42.75 3.62
C ASN A 121 4.83 -42.13 2.61
N ASN A 122 5.49 -41.04 3.02
CA ASN A 122 6.48 -40.28 2.25
C ASN A 122 7.58 -41.14 1.61
N LEU A 123 8.03 -42.19 2.29
CA LEU A 123 9.05 -43.12 1.78
C LEU A 123 8.58 -43.90 0.54
N LEU A 124 7.28 -44.21 0.45
CA LEU A 124 6.70 -44.89 -0.70
C LEU A 124 6.42 -43.89 -1.85
N ALA A 125 6.09 -42.65 -1.52
CA ALA A 125 5.92 -41.58 -2.52
C ALA A 125 7.20 -41.28 -3.30
N SER A 126 8.39 -41.52 -2.74
CA SER A 126 9.67 -41.46 -3.48
C SER A 126 9.97 -42.68 -4.36
N LYS A 127 9.20 -43.77 -4.25
CA LYS A 127 9.33 -44.99 -5.08
C LYS A 127 8.33 -45.05 -6.24
N ILE A 128 7.44 -44.07 -6.35
CA ILE A 128 6.39 -44.00 -7.38
C ILE A 128 6.75 -42.89 -8.38
N TRP A 129 6.39 -43.01 -9.65
CA TRP A 129 6.56 -41.92 -10.63
C TRP A 129 5.68 -40.73 -10.24
N THR A 130 6.25 -39.53 -10.20
CA THR A 130 5.51 -38.28 -9.97
C THR A 130 5.81 -37.28 -11.08
N PRO A 131 4.84 -36.48 -11.55
CA PRO A 131 5.07 -35.46 -12.57
C PRO A 131 6.10 -34.43 -12.10
N ASP A 132 6.94 -34.01 -13.03
CA ASP A 132 8.11 -33.13 -12.87
C ASP A 132 7.73 -31.64 -12.87
N THR A 133 6.68 -31.29 -12.13
CA THR A 133 6.07 -29.96 -12.21
C THR A 133 6.97 -28.88 -11.61
N PHE A 134 7.24 -27.83 -12.39
CA PHE A 134 8.04 -26.67 -11.97
C PHE A 134 7.30 -25.35 -12.22
N PHE A 135 7.73 -24.28 -11.55
CA PHE A 135 7.16 -22.94 -11.69
C PHE A 135 8.04 -22.09 -12.60
N HIS A 136 7.54 -21.72 -13.78
CA HIS A 136 8.30 -21.00 -14.82
C HIS A 136 8.79 -19.61 -14.36
N ASN A 137 8.02 -18.93 -13.51
CA ASN A 137 8.38 -17.64 -12.92
C ASN A 137 8.76 -17.75 -11.42
N GLY A 138 9.06 -18.95 -10.92
CA GLY A 138 9.48 -19.17 -9.54
C GLY A 138 10.97 -18.91 -9.35
N LYS A 139 11.35 -17.73 -8.83
CA LYS A 139 12.75 -17.40 -8.50
C LYS A 139 13.33 -18.31 -7.41
N LYS A 140 12.52 -18.61 -6.39
CA LYS A 140 12.89 -19.46 -5.25
C LYS A 140 11.65 -20.17 -4.72
N SER A 141 11.73 -21.47 -4.48
CA SER A 141 10.64 -22.26 -3.89
C SER A 141 11.16 -23.14 -2.77
N ILE A 142 10.35 -23.34 -1.74
CA ILE A 142 10.66 -24.14 -0.55
C ILE A 142 9.54 -25.15 -0.35
N ALA A 143 9.86 -26.44 -0.39
CA ALA A 143 8.98 -27.50 0.07
C ALA A 143 9.16 -27.70 1.57
N HIS A 144 8.05 -27.67 2.33
CA HIS A 144 8.12 -27.78 3.79
C HIS A 144 8.43 -29.21 4.24
N ASN A 145 9.22 -29.34 5.31
CA ASN A 145 9.73 -30.62 5.81
C ASN A 145 9.63 -30.79 7.34
N MET A 146 8.70 -30.09 8.00
CA MET A 146 8.61 -30.03 9.46
C MET A 146 7.26 -30.58 9.96
N THR A 147 7.22 -31.51 10.91
CA THR A 147 8.33 -32.32 11.48
C THR A 147 8.77 -33.48 10.57
N THR A 148 8.01 -33.74 9.52
CA THR A 148 8.32 -34.68 8.43
C THR A 148 8.04 -33.99 7.09
N PRO A 149 8.52 -34.51 5.94
CA PRO A 149 8.17 -33.96 4.63
C PRO A 149 6.66 -33.72 4.50
N ASN A 150 6.25 -32.48 4.24
CA ASN A 150 4.84 -32.08 4.16
C ASN A 150 4.26 -32.44 2.79
N LYS A 151 4.39 -33.73 2.45
CA LYS A 151 3.81 -34.43 1.31
C LYS A 151 2.76 -35.41 1.82
N LEU A 152 1.78 -35.71 0.98
CA LEU A 152 0.78 -36.74 1.22
C LEU A 152 0.47 -37.39 -0.12
N LEU A 153 0.52 -38.72 -0.16
CA LEU A 153 0.10 -39.51 -1.30
C LEU A 153 -1.08 -40.40 -0.88
N ARG A 154 -2.14 -40.40 -1.68
CA ARG A 154 -3.29 -41.30 -1.55
C ARG A 154 -3.46 -42.04 -2.86
N LEU A 155 -3.77 -43.32 -2.78
CA LEU A 155 -4.01 -44.21 -3.91
C LEU A 155 -5.41 -44.80 -3.80
N GLU A 156 -6.23 -44.61 -4.82
CA GLU A 156 -7.54 -45.27 -4.96
C GLU A 156 -7.36 -46.64 -5.65
N ASP A 157 -8.28 -47.57 -5.40
CA ASP A 157 -8.29 -48.94 -5.96
C ASP A 157 -8.25 -49.01 -7.50
N ASP A 158 -8.82 -48.00 -8.16
CA ASP A 158 -8.84 -47.85 -9.61
C ASP A 158 -7.49 -47.43 -10.23
N GLY A 159 -6.48 -47.12 -9.40
CA GLY A 159 -5.14 -46.66 -9.80
C GLY A 159 -4.99 -45.14 -9.86
N THR A 160 -6.01 -44.37 -9.43
CA THR A 160 -5.91 -42.91 -9.32
C THR A 160 -5.07 -42.53 -8.11
N LEU A 161 -4.02 -41.74 -8.33
CA LEU A 161 -3.22 -41.13 -7.29
C LEU A 161 -3.73 -39.71 -7.00
N LEU A 162 -3.66 -39.30 -5.74
CA LEU A 162 -3.74 -37.92 -5.29
C LEU A 162 -2.47 -37.62 -4.49
N TYR A 163 -1.60 -36.80 -5.06
CA TYR A 163 -0.37 -36.30 -4.46
C TYR A 163 -0.57 -34.83 -4.09
N THR A 164 -0.19 -34.45 -2.87
CA THR A 164 -0.19 -33.04 -2.47
C THR A 164 1.04 -32.71 -1.64
N MET A 165 1.50 -31.47 -1.77
CA MET A 165 2.68 -30.94 -1.10
C MET A 165 2.42 -29.51 -0.62
N ARG A 166 2.97 -29.14 0.54
CA ARG A 166 2.99 -27.75 1.01
C ARG A 166 4.23 -27.04 0.48
N LEU A 167 4.03 -25.96 -0.27
CA LEU A 167 5.09 -25.12 -0.82
C LEU A 167 4.96 -23.68 -0.33
N THR A 168 6.10 -23.01 -0.11
CA THR A 168 6.20 -21.55 -0.18
C THR A 168 6.93 -21.21 -1.47
N ILE A 169 6.33 -20.37 -2.31
CA ILE A 169 6.85 -20.00 -3.63
C ILE A 169 7.07 -18.50 -3.65
N SER A 170 8.29 -18.05 -3.95
CA SER A 170 8.61 -16.67 -4.29
C SER A 170 8.67 -16.54 -5.81
N ALA A 171 7.64 -15.94 -6.38
CA ALA A 171 7.40 -15.84 -7.82
C ALA A 171 7.54 -14.40 -8.32
N GLU A 172 8.08 -14.24 -9.52
CA GLU A 172 8.24 -12.95 -10.18
C GLU A 172 6.88 -12.39 -10.64
N CYS A 173 6.65 -11.10 -10.37
CA CYS A 173 5.49 -10.35 -10.81
C CYS A 173 5.96 -9.08 -11.53
N PRO A 174 5.95 -9.03 -12.87
CA PRO A 174 6.31 -7.82 -13.60
C PRO A 174 5.22 -6.75 -13.39
N MET A 175 5.55 -5.70 -12.65
CA MET A 175 4.65 -4.60 -12.29
C MET A 175 4.87 -3.39 -13.21
N GLN A 176 3.80 -2.72 -13.64
CA GLN A 176 3.90 -1.48 -14.41
C GLN A 176 3.47 -0.28 -13.55
N LEU A 177 4.46 0.48 -13.08
CA LEU A 177 4.32 1.48 -12.02
C LEU A 177 4.03 2.90 -12.54
N GLU A 178 3.54 3.03 -13.77
CA GLU A 178 3.15 4.31 -14.38
C GLU A 178 2.17 5.10 -13.48
N ASP A 179 1.13 4.43 -12.99
CA ASP A 179 0.08 5.00 -12.14
C ASP A 179 0.39 4.93 -10.63
N PHE A 180 1.63 4.60 -10.22
CA PHE A 180 1.98 4.45 -8.80
C PHE A 180 1.73 5.75 -8.00
N PRO A 181 1.07 5.69 -6.82
CA PRO A 181 0.67 4.51 -6.05
C PRO A 181 -0.85 4.20 -6.12
N MET A 182 -1.49 4.53 -7.24
CA MET A 182 -2.92 4.25 -7.55
C MET A 182 -3.06 3.05 -8.51
N ASP A 183 -2.01 2.23 -8.57
CA ASP A 183 -1.79 1.08 -9.43
C ASP A 183 -2.50 -0.20 -8.98
N ALA A 184 -2.75 -1.09 -9.96
CA ALA A 184 -3.18 -2.46 -9.73
C ALA A 184 -2.56 -3.41 -10.76
N HIS A 185 -2.17 -4.61 -10.31
CA HIS A 185 -1.37 -5.59 -11.07
C HIS A 185 -2.07 -6.95 -11.11
N ALA A 186 -1.71 -7.79 -12.08
CA ALA A 186 -2.08 -9.21 -12.12
C ALA A 186 -0.83 -10.08 -12.04
N CYS A 187 -0.42 -10.42 -10.82
CA CYS A 187 0.76 -11.25 -10.60
C CYS A 187 0.49 -12.70 -11.03
N PRO A 188 1.20 -13.24 -12.04
CA PRO A 188 0.99 -14.59 -12.51
C PRO A 188 1.70 -15.62 -11.61
N LEU A 189 1.13 -16.81 -11.53
CA LEU A 189 1.80 -18.05 -11.11
C LEU A 189 1.69 -19.01 -12.30
N LYS A 190 2.83 -19.36 -12.91
CA LYS A 190 2.89 -20.21 -14.11
C LYS A 190 3.61 -21.52 -13.81
N PHE A 191 2.99 -22.67 -14.11
CA PHE A 191 3.60 -23.99 -13.88
C PHE A 191 3.27 -25.01 -14.98
N GLY A 192 4.17 -25.97 -15.20
CA GLY A 192 4.06 -27.02 -16.23
C GLY A 192 5.05 -28.16 -16.00
N SER A 193 5.12 -29.12 -16.93
CA SER A 193 6.20 -30.13 -16.96
C SER A 193 7.49 -29.51 -17.47
N TYR A 194 8.63 -29.97 -16.96
CA TYR A 194 9.95 -29.55 -17.40
C TYR A 194 10.44 -30.33 -18.63
N ALA A 195 10.30 -31.67 -18.60
CA ALA A 195 10.80 -32.57 -19.62
C ALA A 195 9.72 -32.97 -20.63
N TYR A 196 8.52 -33.34 -20.17
CA TYR A 196 7.50 -33.99 -20.99
C TYR A 196 6.65 -32.97 -21.78
N PRO A 197 6.65 -33.02 -23.13
CA PRO A 197 5.79 -32.18 -23.96
C PRO A 197 4.32 -32.67 -23.97
N ASN A 198 3.46 -31.91 -24.64
CA ASN A 198 2.01 -32.16 -24.75
C ASN A 198 1.61 -33.52 -25.34
N SER A 199 2.49 -34.15 -26.12
CA SER A 199 2.33 -35.52 -26.62
C SER A 199 2.56 -36.61 -25.56
N GLU A 200 3.01 -36.23 -24.37
CA GLU A 200 3.39 -37.15 -23.30
C GLU A 200 2.67 -36.86 -21.97
N VAL A 201 2.65 -35.60 -21.53
CA VAL A 201 1.97 -35.17 -20.30
C VAL A 201 1.15 -33.91 -20.60
N ILE A 202 -0.10 -33.89 -20.13
CA ILE A 202 -0.96 -32.70 -20.25
C ILE A 202 -1.56 -32.33 -18.89
N TYR A 203 -1.45 -31.06 -18.53
CA TYR A 203 -2.04 -30.52 -17.31
C TYR A 203 -3.44 -29.98 -17.58
N VAL A 204 -4.35 -30.20 -16.64
CA VAL A 204 -5.72 -29.69 -16.66
C VAL A 204 -6.17 -29.30 -15.25
N TRP A 205 -7.04 -28.31 -15.15
CA TRP A 205 -7.64 -27.94 -13.87
C TRP A 205 -8.62 -29.04 -13.40
N THR A 206 -8.67 -29.31 -12.10
CA THR A 206 -9.45 -30.43 -11.54
C THR A 206 -10.96 -30.17 -11.60
N ASN A 207 -11.37 -28.93 -11.34
CA ASN A 207 -12.74 -28.44 -11.42
C ASN A 207 -12.85 -27.41 -12.57
N SER A 208 -13.88 -26.54 -12.55
CA SER A 208 -13.89 -25.36 -13.42
C SER A 208 -12.68 -24.46 -13.15
N THR A 209 -12.29 -23.65 -14.14
CA THR A 209 -11.20 -22.67 -14.00
C THR A 209 -11.39 -21.78 -12.79
N THR A 210 -12.62 -21.28 -12.56
CA THR A 210 -12.99 -20.43 -11.42
C THR A 210 -12.89 -21.08 -10.04
N THR A 211 -12.86 -22.42 -9.94
CA THR A 211 -12.93 -23.16 -8.66
C THR A 211 -11.70 -24.01 -8.34
N SER A 212 -10.69 -24.03 -9.23
CA SER A 212 -9.47 -24.83 -9.07
C SER A 212 -8.28 -24.07 -8.48
N VAL A 213 -8.47 -22.78 -8.16
CA VAL A 213 -7.55 -21.97 -7.36
C VAL A 213 -8.38 -21.27 -6.29
N VAL A 214 -8.30 -21.76 -5.05
CA VAL A 214 -9.05 -21.25 -3.89
C VAL A 214 -8.09 -20.57 -2.93
N VAL A 215 -8.46 -19.39 -2.43
CA VAL A 215 -7.71 -18.66 -1.41
C VAL A 215 -8.46 -18.76 -0.08
N ALA A 216 -7.76 -19.09 1.01
CA ALA A 216 -8.34 -19.08 2.35
C ALA A 216 -8.85 -17.68 2.71
N GLU A 217 -9.99 -17.59 3.39
CA GLU A 217 -10.66 -16.32 3.74
C GLU A 217 -9.75 -15.42 4.60
N ASP A 218 -9.15 -15.98 5.66
CA ASP A 218 -8.12 -15.35 6.49
C ASP A 218 -6.71 -15.37 5.85
N GLY A 219 -6.57 -15.82 4.60
CA GLY A 219 -5.28 -16.06 3.94
C GLY A 219 -4.54 -14.78 3.51
N SER A 220 -5.19 -13.62 3.51
CA SER A 220 -4.60 -12.36 3.02
C SER A 220 -3.70 -11.70 4.08
N ARG A 221 -2.38 -11.88 3.96
CA ARG A 221 -1.37 -11.23 4.84
C ARG A 221 -0.77 -9.97 4.22
N LEU A 222 -1.53 -9.30 3.34
CA LEU A 222 -1.08 -8.17 2.54
C LEU A 222 -1.20 -6.83 3.29
N ASN A 223 -0.07 -6.34 3.78
CA ASN A 223 0.01 -5.02 4.41
C ASN A 223 -0.28 -3.87 3.42
N GLN A 224 0.42 -3.82 2.29
CA GLN A 224 0.38 -2.71 1.32
C GLN A 224 -0.69 -2.84 0.21
N TYR A 225 -1.25 -4.02 0.01
CA TYR A 225 -2.14 -4.35 -1.10
C TYR A 225 -3.47 -4.95 -0.62
N HIS A 226 -4.49 -4.88 -1.46
CA HIS A 226 -5.68 -5.72 -1.39
C HIS A 226 -5.61 -6.78 -2.50
N LEU A 227 -5.83 -8.05 -2.14
CA LEU A 227 -6.16 -9.09 -3.11
C LEU A 227 -7.63 -8.88 -3.53
N MET A 228 -7.84 -8.53 -4.79
CA MET A 228 -9.16 -8.27 -5.38
C MET A 228 -9.86 -9.55 -5.87
N GLY A 229 -9.08 -10.62 -6.09
CA GLY A 229 -9.53 -11.90 -6.62
C GLY A 229 -8.46 -12.55 -7.50
N GLN A 230 -8.83 -13.63 -8.19
CA GLN A 230 -7.95 -14.41 -9.05
C GLN A 230 -8.64 -14.82 -10.35
N THR A 231 -7.89 -14.83 -11.46
CA THR A 231 -8.32 -15.41 -12.74
C THR A 231 -7.40 -16.56 -13.12
N VAL A 232 -7.96 -17.57 -13.78
CA VAL A 232 -7.31 -18.87 -13.99
C VAL A 232 -7.41 -19.26 -15.46
N GLY A 233 -6.30 -19.70 -16.04
CA GLY A 233 -6.19 -20.04 -17.45
C GLY A 233 -5.22 -21.18 -17.71
N THR A 234 -5.02 -21.43 -18.99
CA THR A 234 -4.08 -22.39 -19.55
C THR A 234 -3.50 -21.80 -20.83
N GLU A 235 -2.19 -21.83 -20.96
CA GLU A 235 -1.42 -21.33 -22.10
C GLU A 235 -0.62 -22.50 -22.68
N ASN A 236 -0.52 -22.61 -24.01
CA ASN A 236 0.45 -23.51 -24.63
C ASN A 236 1.65 -22.68 -25.11
N ILE A 237 2.87 -23.10 -24.77
CA ILE A 237 4.11 -22.49 -25.25
C ILE A 237 4.91 -23.51 -26.07
N SER A 238 5.27 -23.12 -27.29
CA SER A 238 6.25 -23.82 -28.11
C SER A 238 7.67 -23.40 -27.72
N THR A 239 8.51 -24.38 -27.38
CA THR A 239 9.95 -24.21 -27.13
C THR A 239 10.76 -24.89 -28.24
N SER A 240 12.09 -24.88 -28.14
CA SER A 240 12.95 -25.67 -29.03
C SER A 240 12.90 -27.18 -28.79
N THR A 241 12.31 -27.66 -27.68
CA THR A 241 12.18 -29.09 -27.36
C THR A 241 10.79 -29.66 -27.66
N GLY A 242 9.75 -28.83 -27.76
CA GLY A 242 8.39 -29.25 -28.05
C GLY A 242 7.35 -28.20 -27.66
N GLU A 243 6.07 -28.59 -27.69
CA GLU A 243 4.99 -27.77 -27.10
C GLU A 243 4.69 -28.24 -25.68
N TYR A 244 4.49 -27.28 -24.77
CA TYR A 244 4.22 -27.52 -23.34
C TYR A 244 3.00 -26.73 -22.87
N THR A 245 2.08 -27.40 -22.18
CA THR A 245 0.91 -26.82 -21.52
C THR A 245 1.33 -26.23 -20.18
N ILE A 246 1.15 -24.92 -20.06
CA ILE A 246 1.41 -24.13 -18.86
C ILE A 246 0.08 -23.73 -18.23
N MET A 247 -0.07 -24.06 -16.96
CA MET A 247 -1.21 -23.68 -16.14
C MET A 247 -0.93 -22.31 -15.53
N THR A 248 -1.88 -21.39 -15.64
CA THR A 248 -1.69 -20.00 -15.20
C THR A 248 -2.77 -19.54 -14.23
N ALA A 249 -2.34 -18.90 -13.14
CA ALA A 249 -3.22 -18.26 -12.17
C ALA A 249 -2.74 -16.82 -11.94
N HIS A 250 -3.57 -15.83 -12.26
CA HIS A 250 -3.30 -14.42 -12.06
C HIS A 250 -3.98 -13.93 -10.78
N PHE A 251 -3.21 -13.40 -9.85
CA PHE A 251 -3.70 -12.78 -8.62
C PHE A 251 -3.81 -11.27 -8.81
N HIS A 252 -5.02 -10.73 -8.69
CA HIS A 252 -5.29 -9.30 -8.90
C HIS A 252 -5.03 -8.52 -7.61
N LEU A 253 -4.02 -7.65 -7.63
CA LEU A 253 -3.59 -6.87 -6.48
C LEU A 253 -3.83 -5.38 -6.72
N LYS A 254 -4.48 -4.66 -5.81
CA LYS A 254 -4.64 -3.20 -5.84
C LYS A 254 -3.94 -2.54 -4.66
N ARG A 255 -3.16 -1.48 -4.89
CA ARG A 255 -2.34 -0.84 -3.83
C ARG A 255 -3.19 0.00 -2.86
N LYS A 256 -2.79 0.05 -1.59
CA LYS A 256 -3.40 0.91 -0.55
C LYS A 256 -2.80 2.31 -0.58
N ILE A 257 -3.54 3.25 -1.18
CA ILE A 257 -3.16 4.67 -1.35
C ILE A 257 -2.90 5.44 -0.03
N GLY A 258 -3.56 5.08 1.07
CA GLY A 258 -3.61 5.88 2.30
C GLY A 258 -2.26 6.20 2.96
N TYR A 259 -1.29 5.28 2.89
CA TYR A 259 0.07 5.48 3.43
C TYR A 259 0.78 6.65 2.71
N PHE A 260 0.78 6.64 1.38
CA PHE A 260 1.41 7.65 0.55
C PHE A 260 0.71 9.01 0.65
N VAL A 261 -0.61 9.03 0.88
CA VAL A 261 -1.36 10.27 1.14
C VAL A 261 -0.81 10.99 2.37
N ILE A 262 -0.60 10.27 3.47
CA ILE A 262 -0.12 10.84 4.74
C ILE A 262 1.39 11.15 4.68
N GLN A 263 2.20 10.26 4.09
CA GLN A 263 3.67 10.41 4.09
C GLN A 263 4.20 11.34 2.99
N THR A 264 3.56 11.39 1.82
CA THR A 264 4.10 12.07 0.63
C THR A 264 3.20 13.22 0.17
N TYR A 265 1.93 12.95 -0.18
CA TYR A 265 1.07 13.97 -0.79
C TYR A 265 0.75 15.12 0.17
N LEU A 266 0.34 14.82 1.41
CA LEU A 266 -0.02 15.83 2.41
C LEU A 266 1.18 16.74 2.78
N PRO A 267 2.39 16.22 3.07
CA PRO A 267 3.57 17.07 3.28
C PRO A 267 3.97 17.90 2.06
N CYS A 268 3.84 17.38 0.83
CA CYS A 268 4.09 18.16 -0.38
C CYS A 268 3.07 19.30 -0.55
N ILE A 269 1.77 19.02 -0.36
CA ILE A 269 0.68 20.02 -0.40
C ILE A 269 0.91 21.11 0.67
N MET A 270 1.25 20.73 1.90
CA MET A 270 1.58 21.68 2.96
C MET A 270 2.82 22.52 2.62
N THR A 271 3.86 21.94 2.02
CA THR A 271 5.07 22.67 1.60
C THR A 271 4.77 23.69 0.49
N VAL A 272 3.90 23.37 -0.47
CA VAL A 272 3.43 24.31 -1.50
C VAL A 272 2.57 25.42 -0.88
N ILE A 273 1.69 25.11 0.07
CA ILE A 273 0.90 26.14 0.78
C ILE A 273 1.82 27.08 1.58
N LEU A 274 2.83 26.54 2.26
CA LEU A 274 3.81 27.32 3.03
C LEU A 274 4.65 28.26 2.14
N SER A 275 5.02 27.85 0.92
CA SER A 275 5.71 28.75 -0.01
C SER A 275 4.80 29.89 -0.49
N GLN A 276 3.50 29.63 -0.69
CA GLN A 276 2.50 30.64 -1.05
C GLN A 276 2.17 31.62 0.09
N VAL A 277 2.31 31.21 1.36
CA VAL A 277 2.20 32.13 2.52
C VAL A 277 3.25 33.26 2.45
N SER A 278 4.40 33.04 1.80
CA SER A 278 5.44 34.08 1.64
C SER A 278 4.95 35.33 0.91
N PHE A 279 3.96 35.22 0.01
CA PHE A 279 3.36 36.36 -0.69
C PHE A 279 2.58 37.30 0.23
N TRP A 280 2.19 36.85 1.42
CA TRP A 280 1.51 37.66 2.43
C TRP A 280 2.46 38.45 3.32
N LEU A 281 3.75 38.08 3.39
CA LEU A 281 4.77 38.84 4.12
C LEU A 281 5.07 40.18 3.44
N ASN A 282 5.32 41.20 4.26
CA ASN A 282 5.79 42.50 3.80
C ASN A 282 7.09 42.33 2.99
N ARG A 283 7.16 42.95 1.81
CA ARG A 283 8.34 42.87 0.93
C ARG A 283 9.63 43.39 1.60
N GLU A 284 9.49 44.32 2.54
CA GLU A 284 10.58 44.89 3.32
C GLU A 284 11.22 43.85 4.26
N SER A 285 10.53 42.75 4.58
CA SER A 285 11.05 41.62 5.35
C SER A 285 11.85 40.65 4.46
N VAL A 286 12.80 41.19 3.68
CA VAL A 286 13.62 40.44 2.70
C VAL A 286 14.26 39.18 3.31
N PRO A 287 14.93 39.20 4.48
CA PRO A 287 15.55 37.99 5.04
C PRO A 287 14.54 36.87 5.33
N ALA A 288 13.33 37.21 5.79
CA ALA A 288 12.30 36.24 6.08
C ALA A 288 11.78 35.57 4.80
N ARG A 289 11.48 36.34 3.74
CA ARG A 289 11.05 35.77 2.45
C ARG A 289 12.14 34.91 1.80
N THR A 290 13.42 35.30 1.89
CA THR A 290 14.54 34.46 1.44
C THR A 290 14.57 33.11 2.18
N VAL A 291 14.48 33.12 3.51
CA VAL A 291 14.51 31.89 4.31
C VAL A 291 13.30 31.00 4.00
N PHE A 292 12.08 31.54 3.97
CA PHE A 292 10.89 30.75 3.60
C PHE A 292 11.02 30.11 2.20
N GLY A 293 11.53 30.85 1.21
CA GLY A 293 11.74 30.31 -0.14
C GLY A 293 12.80 29.21 -0.20
N VAL A 294 13.98 29.43 0.39
CA VAL A 294 15.07 28.44 0.37
C VAL A 294 14.73 27.20 1.21
N THR A 295 14.15 27.38 2.39
CA THR A 295 13.74 26.25 3.25
C THR A 295 12.65 25.41 2.60
N THR A 296 11.65 26.00 1.93
CA THR A 296 10.62 25.20 1.25
C THR A 296 11.16 24.42 0.05
N VAL A 297 12.12 24.97 -0.72
CA VAL A 297 12.84 24.20 -1.77
C VAL A 297 13.63 23.04 -1.15
N LEU A 298 14.33 23.28 -0.04
CA LEU A 298 15.08 22.23 0.66
C LEU A 298 14.16 21.11 1.19
N THR A 299 13.07 21.46 1.88
CA THR A 299 12.06 20.51 2.36
C THR A 299 11.48 19.68 1.21
N MET A 300 11.12 20.32 0.10
CA MET A 300 10.61 19.62 -1.09
C MET A 300 11.64 18.66 -1.70
N THR A 301 12.93 19.02 -1.67
CA THR A 301 14.03 18.15 -2.11
C THR A 301 14.17 16.93 -1.20
N THR A 302 14.13 17.12 0.13
CA THR A 302 14.17 16.02 1.11
C THR A 302 12.97 15.08 0.97
N LEU A 303 11.76 15.60 0.78
CA LEU A 303 10.56 14.80 0.55
C LEU A 303 10.66 13.98 -0.74
N SER A 304 11.18 14.57 -1.82
CA SER A 304 11.39 13.88 -3.12
C SER A 304 12.36 12.70 -2.98
N ILE A 305 13.50 12.89 -2.31
CA ILE A 305 14.48 11.82 -2.04
C ILE A 305 13.86 10.74 -1.13
N SER A 306 13.16 11.14 -0.06
CA SER A 306 12.55 10.20 0.88
C SER A 306 11.47 9.34 0.23
N ALA A 307 10.68 9.89 -0.70
CA ALA A 307 9.68 9.13 -1.45
C ALA A 307 10.35 8.10 -2.37
N ARG A 308 11.33 8.53 -3.18
CA ARG A 308 12.03 7.68 -4.16
C ARG A 308 12.80 6.52 -3.53
N ASN A 309 13.26 6.65 -2.29
CA ASN A 309 13.91 5.56 -1.55
C ASN A 309 12.99 4.35 -1.28
N SER A 310 11.67 4.49 -1.43
CA SER A 310 10.68 3.41 -1.25
C SER A 310 10.15 2.83 -2.57
N LEU A 311 10.70 3.22 -3.73
CA LEU A 311 10.31 2.70 -5.05
C LEU A 311 11.46 1.91 -5.69
N PRO A 312 11.18 0.90 -6.54
CA PRO A 312 12.17 0.37 -7.48
C PRO A 312 12.65 1.46 -8.46
N LYS A 313 13.86 1.28 -8.99
CA LYS A 313 14.46 2.17 -9.99
C LYS A 313 13.88 1.89 -11.38
N VAL A 314 12.70 2.44 -11.68
CA VAL A 314 12.10 2.43 -13.02
C VAL A 314 12.71 3.49 -13.93
N ALA A 315 12.71 3.24 -15.24
CA ALA A 315 13.25 4.14 -16.26
C ALA A 315 12.24 5.22 -16.76
N TYR A 316 10.99 5.15 -16.29
CA TYR A 316 9.90 6.06 -16.63
C TYR A 316 9.42 6.86 -15.40
N ALA A 317 8.83 8.03 -15.61
CA ALA A 317 8.28 8.85 -14.52
C ALA A 317 6.94 8.29 -14.04
N THR A 318 6.80 8.09 -12.72
CA THR A 318 5.54 7.65 -12.10
C THR A 318 4.54 8.80 -11.92
N ALA A 319 3.27 8.48 -11.68
CA ALA A 319 2.26 9.46 -11.28
C ALA A 319 2.66 10.24 -10.01
N MET A 320 3.39 9.61 -9.08
CA MET A 320 3.98 10.30 -7.93
C MET A 320 5.10 11.28 -8.34
N ASP A 321 6.00 10.90 -9.26
CA ASP A 321 7.05 11.79 -9.75
C ASP A 321 6.48 13.05 -10.41
N TRP A 322 5.42 12.90 -11.21
CA TRP A 322 4.71 14.05 -11.80
C TRP A 322 4.13 14.99 -10.74
N PHE A 323 3.54 14.44 -9.67
CA PHE A 323 3.03 15.25 -8.55
C PHE A 323 4.14 16.02 -7.84
N ILE A 324 5.23 15.33 -7.51
CA ILE A 324 6.41 15.90 -6.85
C ILE A 324 7.07 16.97 -7.73
N ALA A 325 7.23 16.73 -9.03
CA ALA A 325 7.82 17.67 -9.97
C ALA A 325 6.98 18.96 -10.11
N VAL A 326 5.65 18.85 -10.21
CA VAL A 326 4.77 20.03 -10.26
C VAL A 326 4.77 20.80 -8.95
N CYS A 327 4.73 20.11 -7.79
CA CYS A 327 4.86 20.76 -6.49
C CYS A 327 6.20 21.50 -6.35
N TYR A 328 7.30 20.89 -6.79
CA TYR A 328 8.63 21.52 -6.82
C TYR A 328 8.65 22.76 -7.73
N ALA A 329 8.02 22.69 -8.91
CA ALA A 329 7.89 23.84 -9.81
C ALA A 329 7.12 25.01 -9.18
N PHE A 330 6.03 24.76 -8.43
CA PHE A 330 5.30 25.80 -7.70
C PHE A 330 6.16 26.46 -6.60
N VAL A 331 6.90 25.67 -5.82
CA VAL A 331 7.80 26.20 -4.76
C VAL A 331 8.94 27.01 -5.37
N PHE A 332 9.56 26.52 -6.46
CA PHE A 332 10.61 27.25 -7.18
C PHE A 332 10.09 28.55 -7.83
N SER A 333 8.87 28.53 -8.37
CA SER A 333 8.21 29.72 -8.93
C SER A 333 7.92 30.78 -7.86
N ALA A 334 7.64 30.38 -6.60
CA ALA A 334 7.48 31.32 -5.50
C ALA A 334 8.81 32.01 -5.11
N LEU A 335 9.95 31.33 -5.26
CA LEU A 335 11.28 31.92 -5.07
C LEU A 335 11.62 32.93 -6.20
N ILE A 336 11.25 32.62 -7.45
CA ILE A 336 11.39 33.55 -8.59
C ILE A 336 10.48 34.78 -8.43
N GLU A 337 9.25 34.58 -7.94
CA GLU A 337 8.31 35.68 -7.61
C GLU A 337 8.94 36.64 -6.61
N PHE A 338 9.48 36.12 -5.52
CA PHE A 338 10.17 36.92 -4.50
C PHE A 338 11.39 37.66 -5.06
N ALA A 339 12.23 36.99 -5.87
CA ALA A 339 13.37 37.64 -6.52
C ALA A 339 12.92 38.81 -7.42
N THR A 340 11.83 38.64 -8.15
CA THR A 340 11.21 39.66 -9.01
C THR A 340 10.65 40.82 -8.19
N VAL A 341 9.93 40.54 -7.10
CA VAL A 341 9.40 41.55 -6.16
C VAL A 341 10.53 42.34 -5.51
N ASN A 342 11.64 41.68 -5.14
CA ASN A 342 12.81 42.31 -4.56
C ASN A 342 13.51 43.24 -5.57
N TYR A 343 13.72 42.78 -6.81
CA TYR A 343 14.30 43.61 -7.89
C TYR A 343 13.52 44.90 -8.16
N PHE A 344 12.18 44.86 -8.11
CA PHE A 344 11.34 46.06 -8.26
C PHE A 344 11.15 46.87 -6.96
N THR A 345 11.74 46.46 -5.83
CA THR A 345 11.63 47.15 -4.54
C THR A 345 12.64 48.29 -4.42
N LYS A 346 12.22 49.48 -4.86
CA LYS A 346 13.09 50.68 -4.89
C LYS A 346 13.47 51.26 -3.52
N ARG A 347 12.94 50.76 -2.40
CA ARG A 347 13.22 51.23 -1.02
C ARG A 347 13.13 50.09 -0.01
N SER A 348 14.12 50.01 0.88
CA SER A 348 14.28 48.95 1.89
C SER A 348 13.60 49.24 3.25
N TRP A 349 13.22 50.49 3.53
CA TRP A 349 12.69 50.87 4.85
C TRP A 349 11.20 50.53 5.01
N ALA A 350 10.86 49.88 6.13
CA ALA A 350 9.54 49.33 6.41
C ALA A 350 8.47 50.38 6.77
N TRP A 351 7.20 49.99 6.67
CA TRP A 351 6.07 50.83 7.12
C TRP A 351 6.01 51.01 8.65
N ASP A 352 6.63 52.08 9.15
CA ASP A 352 6.41 52.57 10.52
C ASP A 352 5.00 53.15 10.67
N GLY A 353 4.10 52.33 11.21
CA GLY A 353 2.69 52.68 11.39
C GLY A 353 2.42 53.80 12.39
N LYS A 354 3.32 54.03 13.37
CA LYS A 354 3.17 55.15 14.31
C LYS A 354 3.41 56.47 13.58
N LYS A 355 4.53 56.57 12.85
CA LYS A 355 4.86 57.77 12.07
C LYS A 355 3.88 58.02 10.92
N ALA A 356 3.33 56.97 10.31
CA ALA A 356 2.28 57.10 9.30
C ALA A 356 0.98 57.69 9.88
N GLN A 357 0.57 57.28 11.08
CA GLN A 357 -0.60 57.85 11.76
C GLN A 357 -0.36 59.27 12.27
N GLU A 358 0.84 59.59 12.74
CA GLU A 358 1.23 60.94 13.16
C GLU A 358 1.21 61.92 11.97
N ALA A 359 1.80 61.54 10.83
CA ALA A 359 1.73 62.31 9.59
C ALA A 359 0.28 62.51 9.11
N ALA A 360 -0.60 61.50 9.27
CA ALA A 360 -2.02 61.63 8.95
C ALA A 360 -2.76 62.59 9.91
N LYS A 361 -2.44 62.57 11.22
CA LYS A 361 -2.97 63.52 12.21
C LYS A 361 -2.53 64.96 11.90
N ILE A 362 -1.26 65.17 11.57
CA ILE A 362 -0.72 66.48 11.15
C ILE A 362 -1.46 66.97 9.90
N LYS A 363 -1.58 66.14 8.86
CA LYS A 363 -2.26 66.49 7.60
C LYS A 363 -3.77 66.76 7.77
N LYS A 364 -4.42 66.13 8.76
CA LYS A 364 -5.79 66.48 9.18
C LYS A 364 -5.85 67.85 9.88
N LYS A 365 -4.87 68.16 10.73
CA LYS A 365 -4.74 69.48 11.40
C LYS A 365 -4.50 70.60 10.37
N GLU A 366 -3.61 70.40 9.41
CA GLU A 366 -3.36 71.35 8.29
C GLU A 366 -4.62 71.60 7.46
N ARG A 367 -5.36 70.54 7.07
CA ARG A 367 -6.61 70.67 6.32
C ARG A 367 -7.66 71.50 7.09
N ASN A 368 -7.76 71.31 8.40
CA ASN A 368 -8.67 72.07 9.24
C ASN A 368 -8.25 73.55 9.37
N LEU A 369 -6.96 73.89 9.33
CA LEU A 369 -6.51 75.29 9.25
C LEU A 369 -6.82 75.93 7.90
N LEU A 370 -6.62 75.20 6.79
CA LEU A 370 -6.86 75.70 5.44
C LEU A 370 -8.35 75.88 5.09
N GLY A 371 -9.27 75.27 5.85
CA GLY A 371 -10.72 75.45 5.68
C GLY A 371 -11.28 76.78 6.22
N ASN A 372 -10.56 77.46 7.11
CA ASN A 372 -11.06 78.65 7.82
C ASN A 372 -10.52 79.97 7.23
N LYS A 373 -10.91 80.27 5.98
CA LYS A 373 -10.85 81.64 5.43
C LYS A 373 -12.25 82.10 5.00
N PRO A 374 -12.88 83.07 5.67
CA PRO A 374 -14.14 83.63 5.23
C PRO A 374 -13.95 84.51 3.98
N THR A 375 -14.88 84.40 3.03
CA THR A 375 -14.92 85.21 1.81
C THR A 375 -15.87 86.39 2.01
N ASN A 376 -15.34 87.62 2.00
CA ASN A 376 -16.14 88.84 1.95
C ASN A 376 -15.91 89.56 0.61
N THR A 377 -16.97 90.16 0.06
CA THR A 377 -17.03 90.65 -1.32
C THR A 377 -17.83 91.97 -1.39
N TYR A 378 -17.56 92.78 -2.43
CA TYR A 378 -18.25 94.05 -2.79
C TYR A 378 -17.87 95.28 -1.91
N SER A 379 -17.81 96.51 -2.42
CA SER A 379 -18.08 97.03 -3.78
C SER A 379 -17.39 98.37 -4.12
N THR A 380 -16.95 98.50 -5.38
CA THR A 380 -16.98 99.69 -6.28
C THR A 380 -16.37 101.05 -5.85
N GLY A 381 -15.32 101.53 -6.55
CA GLY A 381 -14.85 102.94 -6.49
C GLY A 381 -13.64 103.28 -7.40
N LYS A 382 -13.77 104.27 -8.30
CA LYS A 382 -12.89 104.63 -9.45
C LYS A 382 -11.38 104.95 -9.19
N MET A 383 -10.51 104.30 -9.97
CA MET A 383 -9.33 104.80 -10.73
C MET A 383 -8.38 105.93 -10.24
N THR A 384 -7.08 105.55 -10.09
CA THR A 384 -5.81 106.25 -10.54
C THR A 384 -5.36 107.62 -9.97
N PRO A 385 -4.04 107.94 -9.93
CA PRO A 385 -2.84 107.11 -9.67
C PRO A 385 -1.85 107.75 -8.63
N ALA A 386 -0.64 107.19 -8.49
CA ALA A 386 0.45 107.54 -7.54
C ALA A 386 1.27 108.81 -7.96
N PRO A 387 2.40 109.25 -7.30
CA PRO A 387 3.18 108.67 -6.18
C PRO A 387 3.77 109.63 -5.10
N ASN A 388 4.42 109.10 -4.03
CA ASN A 388 5.82 109.39 -3.63
C ASN A 388 6.25 108.96 -2.19
N MET A 389 7.57 108.76 -2.03
CA MET A 389 8.36 108.70 -0.77
C MET A 389 8.78 110.14 -0.33
N PRO A 390 9.58 110.45 0.74
CA PRO A 390 10.43 109.56 1.58
C PRO A 390 10.63 109.88 3.11
N LYS A 391 11.30 108.92 3.78
CA LYS A 391 12.43 109.05 4.75
C LYS A 391 12.28 109.59 6.20
N ASP A 392 13.16 108.98 7.03
CA ASP A 392 13.87 109.42 8.26
C ASP A 392 13.05 110.06 9.42
N SER A 393 13.28 109.76 10.70
CA SER A 393 14.57 109.63 11.41
C SER A 393 14.49 108.88 12.77
N ALA A 394 15.65 108.61 13.38
CA ALA A 394 15.86 108.06 14.75
C ALA A 394 16.48 109.18 15.66
N PRO A 395 17.00 108.99 16.92
CA PRO A 395 17.45 107.74 17.57
C PRO A 395 17.34 107.59 19.13
N SER A 396 17.69 106.38 19.61
CA SER A 396 18.46 106.01 20.83
C SER A 396 18.16 106.57 22.24
N VAL A 397 18.01 105.62 23.19
CA VAL A 397 18.68 105.64 24.52
C VAL A 397 19.23 104.21 24.80
N ILE A 398 20.27 104.08 25.63
CA ILE A 398 21.11 102.88 25.79
C ILE A 398 20.96 102.24 27.19
N SER A 399 21.05 100.92 27.29
CA SER A 399 21.37 100.18 28.54
C SER A 399 21.98 98.80 28.22
N ASN A 400 22.98 98.39 28.99
CA ASN A 400 23.76 97.16 28.80
C ASN A 400 23.82 96.33 30.11
N THR A 401 24.07 95.02 30.12
CA THR A 401 24.42 94.11 29.00
C THR A 401 23.41 92.94 28.93
N THR A 402 23.65 91.62 28.83
CA THR A 402 24.86 90.76 28.91
C THR A 402 24.70 89.54 27.97
N SER A 403 25.82 88.91 27.65
CA SER A 403 26.02 87.87 26.64
C SER A 403 25.26 86.54 26.82
N ALA A 404 24.64 86.08 25.73
CA ALA A 404 24.62 84.66 25.35
C ALA A 404 24.76 84.54 23.81
N PRO A 405 25.58 83.63 23.24
CA PRO A 405 25.83 83.62 21.79
C PRO A 405 24.69 82.95 21.01
N VAL A 406 23.95 83.73 20.22
CA VAL A 406 22.98 83.19 19.26
C VAL A 406 23.74 82.62 18.05
N LYS A 407 23.76 81.29 17.92
CA LYS A 407 24.19 80.64 16.68
C LYS A 407 23.17 80.93 15.55
N PRO A 408 23.59 80.95 14.28
CA PRO A 408 22.67 81.15 13.16
C PRO A 408 21.54 80.13 13.16
N ALA A 409 20.36 80.53 12.68
CA ALA A 409 19.24 79.63 12.48
C ALA A 409 19.56 78.66 11.34
N GLU A 410 20.02 77.46 11.69
CA GLU A 410 20.19 76.36 10.75
C GLU A 410 18.82 75.96 10.20
N GLU A 411 18.58 76.23 8.91
CA GLU A 411 17.35 75.80 8.23
C GLU A 411 17.26 74.28 8.26
N LYS A 412 16.41 73.75 9.13
CA LYS A 412 16.10 72.31 9.13
C LYS A 412 15.58 71.94 7.74
N PRO A 413 16.28 71.09 6.96
CA PRO A 413 15.80 70.69 5.66
C PRO A 413 14.44 70.00 5.84
N ALA A 414 13.42 70.49 5.14
CA ALA A 414 12.05 70.06 5.33
C ALA A 414 11.95 68.53 5.26
N GLU A 415 11.32 67.90 6.27
CA GLU A 415 11.28 66.44 6.37
C GLU A 415 10.81 65.82 5.06
N SER A 416 11.72 65.10 4.39
CA SER A 416 11.43 64.50 3.10
C SER A 416 10.27 63.52 3.27
N LYS A 417 9.15 63.83 2.60
CA LYS A 417 7.89 63.09 2.76
C LYS A 417 8.15 61.61 2.49
N LYS A 418 8.13 60.81 3.57
CA LYS A 418 8.43 59.37 3.55
C LYS A 418 7.33 58.63 2.78
N THR A 419 7.47 58.60 1.45
CA THR A 419 6.58 57.86 0.55
C THR A 419 6.91 56.37 0.60
N TYR A 420 6.13 55.65 1.39
CA TYR A 420 6.18 54.19 1.56
C TYR A 420 5.92 53.44 0.23
N ASN A 421 6.38 52.19 0.13
CA ASN A 421 6.12 51.35 -1.02
C ASN A 421 4.64 50.92 -1.07
N SER A 422 3.91 51.19 -2.16
CA SER A 422 2.58 50.61 -2.40
C SER A 422 2.69 49.10 -2.65
N ILE A 423 1.76 48.29 -2.15
CA ILE A 423 1.79 46.80 -2.27
C ILE A 423 2.03 46.41 -3.73
N SER A 424 2.97 45.49 -3.99
CA SER A 424 3.31 45.12 -5.37
C SER A 424 2.09 44.60 -6.13
N LYS A 425 1.97 44.98 -7.40
CA LYS A 425 0.98 44.37 -8.30
C LYS A 425 1.25 42.87 -8.47
N ILE A 426 2.53 42.48 -8.41
CA ILE A 426 2.98 41.08 -8.49
C ILE A 426 2.44 40.31 -7.26
N ASP A 427 2.83 40.67 -6.03
CA ASP A 427 2.32 40.06 -4.79
C ASP A 427 0.78 39.88 -4.80
N LYS A 428 0.04 40.90 -5.25
CA LYS A 428 -1.43 40.85 -5.34
C LYS A 428 -1.95 39.82 -6.34
N MET A 429 -1.30 39.65 -7.47
CA MET A 429 -1.64 38.62 -8.47
C MET A 429 -1.21 37.23 -7.99
N SER A 430 0.01 37.10 -7.46
CA SER A 430 0.58 35.84 -6.95
C SER A 430 -0.33 35.18 -5.91
N ARG A 431 -0.88 35.98 -4.97
CA ARG A 431 -1.85 35.55 -3.93
C ARG A 431 -3.14 34.92 -4.45
N ILE A 432 -3.50 35.11 -5.72
CA ILE A 432 -4.71 34.55 -6.33
C ILE A 432 -4.31 33.46 -7.33
N ILE A 433 -3.35 33.76 -8.21
CA ILE A 433 -2.95 32.87 -9.32
C ILE A 433 -2.34 31.56 -8.80
N PHE A 434 -1.41 31.61 -7.83
CA PHE A 434 -0.74 30.40 -7.34
C PHE A 434 -1.70 29.42 -6.63
N PRO A 435 -2.55 29.85 -5.67
CA PRO A 435 -3.54 28.96 -5.07
C PRO A 435 -4.54 28.39 -6.06
N VAL A 436 -5.03 29.20 -7.02
CA VAL A 436 -6.00 28.73 -8.03
C VAL A 436 -5.36 27.70 -8.96
N LEU A 437 -4.18 27.98 -9.52
CA LEU A 437 -3.48 27.02 -10.39
C LEU A 437 -3.13 25.72 -9.66
N PHE A 438 -2.69 25.79 -8.41
CA PHE A 438 -2.39 24.59 -7.62
C PHE A 438 -3.66 23.81 -7.25
N GLY A 439 -4.76 24.48 -6.96
CA GLY A 439 -6.08 23.86 -6.74
C GLY A 439 -6.59 23.16 -8.00
N THR A 440 -6.55 23.81 -9.16
CA THR A 440 -6.89 23.20 -10.45
C THR A 440 -6.00 22.01 -10.77
N PHE A 441 -4.68 22.11 -10.54
CA PHE A 441 -3.75 20.99 -10.70
C PHE A 441 -4.14 19.79 -9.84
N ASN A 442 -4.43 19.99 -8.55
CA ASN A 442 -4.84 18.90 -7.65
C ASN A 442 -6.15 18.26 -8.12
N LEU A 443 -7.16 19.06 -8.52
CA LEU A 443 -8.42 18.55 -9.05
C LEU A 443 -8.21 17.68 -10.30
N VAL A 444 -7.42 18.14 -11.26
CA VAL A 444 -7.10 17.37 -12.48
C VAL A 444 -6.32 16.09 -12.15
N TYR A 445 -5.31 16.19 -11.27
CA TYR A 445 -4.48 15.06 -10.87
C TYR A 445 -5.30 13.93 -10.24
N TRP A 446 -6.05 14.23 -9.18
CA TRP A 446 -6.86 13.22 -8.49
C TRP A 446 -8.00 12.70 -9.38
N ALA A 447 -8.64 13.56 -10.20
CA ALA A 447 -9.67 13.12 -11.14
C ALA A 447 -9.15 12.24 -12.28
N THR A 448 -7.88 12.38 -12.67
CA THR A 448 -7.27 11.54 -13.72
C THR A 448 -6.83 10.19 -13.17
N TYR A 449 -6.09 10.18 -12.05
CA TYR A 449 -5.49 8.94 -11.52
C TYR A 449 -6.44 8.09 -10.67
N LEU A 450 -7.48 8.65 -10.04
CA LEU A 450 -8.47 7.85 -9.30
C LEU A 450 -9.57 7.25 -10.20
N ASN A 451 -9.87 7.87 -11.34
CA ASN A 451 -10.86 7.40 -12.31
C ASN A 451 -10.26 6.55 -13.45
N ARG A 452 -8.94 6.34 -13.48
CA ARG A 452 -8.32 5.36 -14.37
C ARG A 452 -8.78 3.95 -13.97
N GLU A 453 -9.53 3.29 -14.84
CA GLU A 453 -9.75 1.85 -14.70
C GLU A 453 -8.39 1.14 -14.82
N PRO A 454 -8.08 0.17 -13.94
CA PRO A 454 -6.80 -0.53 -13.98
C PRO A 454 -6.75 -1.39 -15.25
N VAL A 455 -5.85 -1.04 -16.19
CA VAL A 455 -5.67 -1.80 -17.43
C VAL A 455 -4.83 -3.04 -17.14
N ILE A 456 -5.49 -4.09 -16.64
CA ILE A 456 -4.87 -5.38 -16.26
C ILE A 456 -4.41 -6.15 -17.51
N LYS A 457 -3.28 -5.75 -18.09
CA LYS A 457 -2.63 -6.46 -19.20
C LYS A 457 -2.22 -7.87 -18.74
N GLY A 458 -2.74 -8.89 -19.42
CA GLY A 458 -2.52 -10.31 -19.11
C GLY A 458 -3.80 -11.06 -18.73
N ALA A 459 -4.83 -10.36 -18.22
CA ALA A 459 -6.15 -10.94 -18.07
C ALA A 459 -6.88 -10.89 -19.42
N ASN A 460 -6.77 -11.96 -20.21
CA ASN A 460 -7.70 -12.19 -21.33
C ASN A 460 -9.10 -12.36 -20.72
N SER A 461 -9.96 -11.37 -20.89
CA SER A 461 -11.37 -11.47 -20.52
C SER A 461 -12.03 -12.59 -21.35
N PRO A 462 -12.79 -13.52 -20.73
CA PRO A 462 -13.62 -14.42 -21.50
C PRO A 462 -14.67 -13.61 -22.27
N LYS A 463 -14.83 -13.94 -23.55
CA LYS A 463 -15.97 -13.53 -24.37
C LYS A 463 -17.09 -14.55 -24.25
#